data_AF-A0A930J1D0-F1
#
_entry.id   AF-A0A930J1D0-F1
#
_cell.length_a   1.000
_cell.length_b   1.000
_cell.length_c   1.000
_cell.angle_alpha   90.00
_cell.angle_beta   90.00
_cell.angle_gamma   90.00
#
_symmetry.space_group_name_H-M   'P 1'
#
loop_
_entity.id
_entity.type
_entity.pdbx_description
1 polymer ?
#
loop_
_entity_poly.entity_id
_entity_poly.type
_entity_poly.pdbx_seq_one_letter_code
_entity_poly.pdbx_strand_id
1 'polypeptide(L)'
;LGEQLFTPPATATKSQYTVTSKSDPSPRIVEAMTDNNDIYVKGLFKAAKLANVWVKLTKQGDKAVMSTNQYLGITKKTDFKKYDSDKSEYHTFAAAFENEEKTAENLEFSIDATGKLTASKLLRTSLGRASNDNITGEDYIESYEGLTLTPYVQKEVGAPATPEYFYLTSTPNYDNTSNEIKLAFYVKNADINGNILDPEKMYYNVYVNGSTEPFKFKKTESLYRDMNEDEMTNIPFNYKDKRNYDFKVIDNLRILHFYDSSITRLKVVMVYESDGKKYSSEPMVASLTTDGIESANFNKTTTEKYYTVDGRQIQKLQKGLNIIKSSDGTTRKVVVK
;
A
#
# COMPACT_ATOMS: atom_id res chain seq x y z
N LEU A 1 -19.58 35.66 -6.11
CA LEU A 1 -18.26 35.16 -5.67
C LEU A 1 -17.60 34.46 -6.85
N GLY A 2 -16.27 34.52 -6.94
CA GLY A 2 -15.49 33.93 -8.04
C GLY A 2 -15.46 32.41 -7.94
N GLU A 3 -16.58 31.76 -8.25
CA GLU A 3 -16.71 30.31 -8.41
C GLU A 3 -15.98 29.85 -9.67
N GLN A 4 -14.67 30.05 -9.68
CA GLN A 4 -13.80 29.73 -10.79
C GLN A 4 -12.71 28.81 -10.28
N LEU A 5 -12.60 27.66 -10.93
CA LEU A 5 -11.45 26.79 -10.73
C LEU A 5 -10.19 27.52 -11.15
N PHE A 6 -9.16 27.47 -10.31
CA PHE A 6 -7.85 27.96 -10.72
C PHE A 6 -7.32 27.09 -11.85
N THR A 7 -6.70 27.74 -12.83
CA THR A 7 -5.92 27.09 -13.87
C THR A 7 -4.60 27.82 -13.97
N PRO A 8 -3.45 27.13 -13.91
CA PRO A 8 -2.16 27.77 -14.11
C PRO A 8 -2.06 28.35 -15.53
N PRO A 9 -1.38 29.49 -15.72
CA PRO A 9 -1.08 30.03 -17.04
C PRO A 9 -0.30 29.02 -17.89
N ALA A 10 -0.44 29.08 -19.22
CA ALA A 10 0.30 28.20 -20.13
C ALA A 10 1.83 28.40 -20.06
N THR A 11 2.28 29.54 -19.57
CA THR A 11 3.69 29.90 -19.34
C THR A 11 4.27 29.33 -18.04
N ALA A 12 3.42 28.75 -17.18
CA ALA A 12 3.85 28.28 -15.87
C ALA A 12 4.85 27.13 -16.00
N THR A 13 5.89 27.15 -15.17
CA THR A 13 6.93 26.13 -15.13
C THR A 13 6.46 24.93 -14.31
N LYS A 14 6.55 23.73 -14.87
CA LYS A 14 6.18 22.49 -14.19
C LYS A 14 7.18 22.12 -13.11
N SER A 15 6.66 21.66 -11.97
CA SER A 15 7.42 21.08 -10.87
C SER A 15 6.56 20.01 -10.19
N GLN A 16 7.14 19.32 -9.21
CA GLN A 16 6.42 18.35 -8.39
C GLN A 16 6.78 18.56 -6.93
N TYR A 17 5.87 18.16 -6.05
CA TYR A 17 6.12 18.11 -4.62
C TYR A 17 5.69 16.74 -4.10
N THR A 18 6.28 16.29 -3.00
CA THR A 18 5.64 15.28 -2.15
C THR A 18 4.79 15.98 -1.10
N VAL A 19 3.55 15.54 -0.92
CA VAL A 19 2.64 16.00 0.13
C VAL A 19 2.60 15.01 1.29
N THR A 20 2.68 15.53 2.51
CA THR A 20 2.45 14.78 3.77
C THR A 20 1.68 15.65 4.76
N SER A 21 0.99 15.04 5.72
CA SER A 21 0.42 15.72 6.89
C SER A 21 0.62 14.85 8.14
N LYS A 22 0.27 15.36 9.32
CA LYS A 22 0.25 14.53 10.55
C LYS A 22 -0.72 13.36 10.44
N SER A 23 -1.89 13.59 9.82
CA SER A 23 -2.93 12.58 9.60
C SER A 23 -2.61 11.62 8.46
N ASP A 24 -1.71 12.00 7.55
CA ASP A 24 -1.26 11.17 6.43
C ASP A 24 0.25 11.31 6.23
N PRO A 25 1.05 10.53 6.98
CA PRO A 25 2.50 10.61 6.93
C PRO A 25 3.08 9.95 5.67
N SER A 26 2.27 9.21 4.90
CA SER A 26 2.73 8.55 3.68
C SER A 26 2.80 9.55 2.52
N PRO A 27 4.00 9.84 1.98
CA PRO A 27 4.15 10.88 0.97
C PRO A 27 3.48 10.49 -0.34
N ARG A 28 2.74 11.43 -0.93
CA ARG A 28 2.20 11.32 -2.30
C ARG A 28 2.79 12.39 -3.20
N ILE A 29 3.10 12.03 -4.43
CA ILE A 29 3.60 12.99 -5.42
C ILE A 29 2.39 13.79 -5.95
N VAL A 30 2.52 15.11 -5.95
CA VAL A 30 1.54 16.05 -6.48
C VAL A 30 2.19 16.91 -7.57
N GLU A 31 1.40 17.29 -8.56
CA GLU A 31 1.86 18.18 -9.62
C GLU A 31 1.81 19.62 -9.13
N ALA A 32 2.81 20.40 -9.51
CA ALA A 32 2.79 21.83 -9.29
C ALA A 32 3.18 22.60 -10.56
N MET A 33 2.67 23.81 -10.66
CA MET A 33 3.11 24.78 -11.67
C MET A 33 3.42 26.11 -10.99
N THR A 34 4.49 26.77 -11.41
CA THR A 34 4.89 28.08 -10.88
C THR A 34 4.89 29.11 -11.98
N ASP A 35 4.19 30.21 -11.75
CA ASP A 35 4.19 31.38 -12.62
C ASP A 35 4.42 32.62 -11.77
N ASN A 36 5.57 33.28 -11.97
CA ASN A 36 6.00 34.41 -11.13
C ASN A 36 6.00 34.05 -9.63
N ASN A 37 5.13 34.70 -8.84
CA ASN A 37 4.97 34.44 -7.41
C ASN A 37 3.90 33.38 -7.12
N ASP A 38 3.13 32.92 -8.11
CA ASP A 38 2.04 32.00 -7.88
C ASP A 38 2.50 30.55 -8.03
N ILE A 39 2.04 29.71 -7.10
CA ILE A 39 2.27 28.25 -7.09
C ILE A 39 0.89 27.59 -7.17
N TYR A 40 0.66 26.81 -8.20
CA TYR A 40 -0.54 26.03 -8.39
C TYR A 40 -0.22 24.57 -8.05
N VAL A 41 -1.00 23.95 -7.18
CA VAL A 41 -0.80 22.56 -6.75
C VAL A 41 -2.04 21.73 -7.10
N LYS A 42 -1.85 20.59 -7.77
CA LYS A 42 -2.92 19.66 -8.20
C LYS A 42 -2.71 18.28 -7.60
N GLY A 43 -3.81 17.66 -7.17
CA GLY A 43 -3.80 16.37 -6.48
C GLY A 43 -3.60 16.47 -4.97
N LEU A 44 -3.84 17.66 -4.39
CA LEU A 44 -3.64 17.89 -2.96
C LEU A 44 -4.59 17.07 -2.09
N PHE A 45 -5.82 16.84 -2.55
CA PHE A 45 -6.88 16.10 -1.86
C PHE A 45 -6.93 14.63 -2.32
N LYS A 46 -7.33 13.72 -1.41
CA LYS A 46 -7.39 12.27 -1.70
C LYS A 46 -8.61 11.89 -2.56
N ALA A 47 -9.71 12.62 -2.42
CA ALA A 47 -10.93 12.37 -3.18
C ALA A 47 -10.66 12.38 -4.69
N ALA A 48 -10.99 11.28 -5.36
CA ALA A 48 -10.74 11.11 -6.80
C ALA A 48 -11.41 12.21 -7.64
N LYS A 49 -12.56 12.73 -7.19
CA LYS A 49 -13.28 13.84 -7.83
C LYS A 49 -12.47 15.14 -7.87
N LEU A 50 -11.54 15.31 -6.93
CA LEU A 50 -10.70 16.50 -6.78
C LEU A 50 -9.26 16.30 -7.28
N ALA A 51 -8.92 15.11 -7.80
CA ALA A 51 -7.55 14.77 -8.21
C ALA A 51 -6.96 15.73 -9.27
N ASN A 52 -7.83 16.30 -10.12
CA ASN A 52 -7.42 17.19 -11.21
C ASN A 52 -7.63 18.69 -10.91
N VAL A 53 -7.97 19.04 -9.67
CA VAL A 53 -8.27 20.43 -9.26
C VAL A 53 -7.02 21.12 -8.76
N TRP A 54 -6.81 22.38 -9.17
CA TRP A 54 -5.69 23.21 -8.73
C TRP A 54 -6.07 24.06 -7.51
N VAL A 55 -5.15 24.12 -6.56
CA VAL A 55 -5.14 25.08 -5.45
C VAL A 55 -4.01 26.07 -5.68
N LYS A 56 -4.28 27.36 -5.53
CA LYS A 56 -3.33 28.45 -5.74
C LYS A 56 -2.73 28.92 -4.42
N LEU A 57 -1.42 29.04 -4.36
CA LEU A 57 -0.66 29.75 -3.33
C LEU A 57 0.03 30.95 -3.98
N THR A 58 0.25 32.01 -3.23
CA THR A 58 1.03 33.18 -3.69
C THR A 58 2.21 33.39 -2.75
N LYS A 59 3.42 33.35 -3.31
CA LYS A 59 4.69 33.58 -2.62
C LYS A 59 4.82 35.04 -2.20
N GLN A 60 5.22 35.24 -0.96
CA GLN A 60 5.43 36.52 -0.29
C GLN A 60 6.72 36.41 0.52
N GLY A 61 7.87 36.58 -0.16
CA GLY A 61 9.18 36.42 0.46
C GLY A 61 9.49 34.98 0.85
N ASP A 62 9.67 34.74 2.15
CA ASP A 62 9.92 33.44 2.79
C ASP A 62 8.63 32.68 3.14
N LYS A 63 7.48 33.17 2.69
CA LYS A 63 6.18 32.52 2.87
C LYS A 63 5.46 32.30 1.55
N ALA A 64 4.50 31.37 1.55
CA ALA A 64 3.44 31.31 0.54
C ALA A 64 2.08 31.31 1.23
N VAL A 65 1.09 31.95 0.62
CA VAL A 65 -0.23 32.15 1.23
C VAL A 65 -1.31 31.59 0.31
N MET A 66 -2.20 30.76 0.88
CA MET A 66 -3.46 30.39 0.26
C MET A 66 -4.58 31.26 0.85
N SER A 67 -5.32 32.00 0.03
CA SER A 67 -6.60 32.57 0.48
C SER A 67 -7.57 31.46 0.83
N THR A 68 -8.31 31.59 1.93
CA THR A 68 -9.34 30.62 2.31
C THR A 68 -10.48 30.59 1.27
N ASN A 69 -11.24 29.51 1.25
CA ASN A 69 -12.40 29.27 0.38
C ASN A 69 -12.10 29.28 -1.14
N GLN A 70 -11.00 28.66 -1.57
CA GLN A 70 -10.79 28.45 -3.01
C GLN A 70 -11.74 27.38 -3.53
N TYR A 71 -12.45 27.68 -4.61
CA TYR A 71 -13.44 26.76 -5.17
C TYR A 71 -12.78 25.52 -5.78
N LEU A 72 -13.29 24.34 -5.41
CA LEU A 72 -12.79 23.04 -5.85
C LEU A 72 -13.77 22.32 -6.79
N GLY A 73 -14.97 22.87 -7.01
CA GLY A 73 -16.01 22.24 -7.83
C GLY A 73 -17.18 21.68 -7.03
N ILE A 74 -17.96 20.83 -7.70
CA ILE A 74 -19.13 20.17 -7.11
C ILE A 74 -18.77 18.73 -6.74
N THR A 75 -19.05 18.36 -5.49
CA THR A 75 -18.83 17.00 -4.96
C THR A 75 -20.05 16.50 -4.18
N LYS A 76 -20.02 15.21 -3.83
CA LYS A 76 -20.96 14.54 -2.92
C LYS A 76 -20.19 14.05 -1.70
N LYS A 77 -20.86 13.89 -0.55
CA LYS A 77 -20.23 13.30 0.65
C LYS A 77 -19.63 11.91 0.36
N THR A 78 -20.25 11.14 -0.53
CA THR A 78 -19.74 9.83 -0.98
C THR A 78 -18.47 9.88 -1.83
N ASP A 79 -18.05 11.05 -2.30
CA ASP A 79 -16.77 11.20 -3.01
C ASP A 79 -15.57 11.16 -2.05
N PHE A 80 -15.82 11.35 -0.75
CA PHE A 80 -14.79 11.36 0.30
C PHE A 80 -14.87 10.16 1.25
N LYS A 81 -16.07 9.59 1.46
CA LYS A 81 -16.29 8.43 2.33
C LYS A 81 -17.13 7.36 1.64
N LYS A 82 -16.92 6.09 2.02
CA LYS A 82 -17.51 4.92 1.35
C LYS A 82 -19.04 4.92 1.34
N TYR A 83 -19.67 5.39 2.42
CA TYR A 83 -21.13 5.42 2.56
C TYR A 83 -21.58 6.71 3.25
N ASP A 84 -22.60 7.34 2.68
CA ASP A 84 -23.38 8.43 3.28
C ASP A 84 -24.82 8.34 2.77
N SER A 85 -25.80 8.57 3.63
CA SER A 85 -27.22 8.62 3.28
C SER A 85 -27.59 9.87 2.48
N ASP A 86 -26.88 10.96 2.71
CA ASP A 86 -27.05 12.22 1.99
C ASP A 86 -26.42 12.13 0.59
N LYS A 87 -27.27 12.30 -0.42
CA LYS A 87 -26.91 12.24 -1.84
C LYS A 87 -26.83 13.62 -2.49
N SER A 88 -26.93 14.69 -1.70
CA SER A 88 -26.90 16.07 -2.17
C SER A 88 -25.55 16.40 -2.82
N GLU A 89 -25.60 17.32 -3.79
CA GLU A 89 -24.42 17.93 -4.38
C GLU A 89 -24.05 19.20 -3.62
N TYR A 90 -22.75 19.40 -3.44
CA TYR A 90 -22.17 20.47 -2.63
C TYR A 90 -21.12 21.22 -3.42
N HIS A 91 -21.14 22.55 -3.32
CA HIS A 91 -19.98 23.36 -3.69
C HIS A 91 -18.90 23.10 -2.66
N THR A 92 -17.71 22.75 -3.14
CA THR A 92 -16.59 22.34 -2.29
C THR A 92 -15.50 23.38 -2.35
N PHE A 93 -14.88 23.67 -1.20
CA PHE A 93 -13.86 24.69 -1.08
C PHE A 93 -12.66 24.19 -0.29
N ALA A 94 -11.45 24.63 -0.68
CA ALA A 94 -10.25 24.54 0.14
C ALA A 94 -10.25 25.70 1.13
N ALA A 95 -10.33 25.39 2.42
CA ALA A 95 -10.47 26.39 3.47
C ALA A 95 -9.40 26.21 4.56
N ALA A 96 -8.90 27.34 5.06
CA ALA A 96 -7.95 27.42 6.14
C ALA A 96 -8.67 27.49 7.49
N PHE A 97 -8.09 26.85 8.51
CA PHE A 97 -8.67 26.77 9.85
C PHE A 97 -7.59 26.98 10.93
N GLU A 98 -7.86 27.86 11.89
CA GLU A 98 -7.01 28.05 13.07
C GLU A 98 -7.00 26.79 13.95
N ASN A 99 -8.16 26.15 14.06
CA ASN A 99 -8.40 24.92 14.81
C ASN A 99 -9.66 24.23 14.27
N GLU A 100 -10.15 23.19 14.95
CA GLU A 100 -11.25 22.39 14.44
C GLU A 100 -12.59 23.12 14.27
N GLU A 101 -12.74 24.27 14.93
CA GLU A 101 -14.00 25.02 15.03
C GLU A 101 -13.93 26.40 14.36
N LYS A 102 -12.73 26.96 14.18
CA LYS A 102 -12.53 28.34 13.74
C LYS A 102 -11.83 28.42 12.39
N THR A 103 -12.50 29.01 11.41
CA THR A 103 -11.91 29.36 10.11
C THR A 103 -10.82 30.41 10.25
N ALA A 104 -9.83 30.33 9.36
CA ALA A 104 -8.79 31.33 9.18
C ALA A 104 -9.00 32.05 7.84
N GLU A 105 -8.57 33.32 7.75
CA GLU A 105 -8.63 34.09 6.51
C GLU A 105 -7.70 33.52 5.41
N ASN A 106 -6.59 32.94 5.84
CA ASN A 106 -5.59 32.36 4.97
C ASN A 106 -4.86 31.18 5.62
N LEU A 107 -4.24 30.36 4.77
CA LEU A 107 -3.29 29.34 5.16
C LEU A 107 -1.89 29.81 4.76
N GLU A 108 -1.07 30.13 5.75
CA GLU A 108 0.34 30.48 5.53
C GLU A 108 1.20 29.23 5.54
N PHE A 109 2.13 29.18 4.59
CA PHE A 109 3.21 28.22 4.54
C PHE A 109 4.52 28.97 4.77
N SER A 110 5.31 28.51 5.74
CA SER A 110 6.73 28.88 5.80
C SER A 110 7.49 28.15 4.69
N ILE A 111 8.44 28.84 4.05
CA ILE A 111 9.32 28.28 3.02
C ILE A 111 10.73 28.19 3.58
N ASP A 112 11.30 26.99 3.65
CA ASP A 112 12.68 26.82 4.08
C ASP A 112 13.69 27.00 2.93
N ALA A 113 14.98 26.91 3.25
CA ALA A 113 16.07 27.05 2.27
C ALA A 113 16.06 26.01 1.14
N THR A 114 15.37 24.88 1.33
CA THR A 114 15.22 23.82 0.32
C THR A 114 14.00 24.06 -0.58
N GLY A 115 13.16 25.05 -0.26
CA GLY A 115 11.89 25.30 -0.93
C GLY A 115 10.73 24.48 -0.36
N LYS A 116 10.92 23.80 0.77
CA LYS A 116 9.85 23.05 1.46
C LYS A 116 8.85 24.02 2.08
N LEU A 117 7.58 23.80 1.80
CA LEU A 117 6.47 24.57 2.34
C LEU A 117 5.86 23.82 3.53
N THR A 118 5.75 24.48 4.68
CA THR A 118 5.12 23.92 5.89
C THR A 118 3.99 24.81 6.36
N ALA A 119 2.76 24.28 6.33
CA ALA A 119 1.55 24.99 6.76
C ALA A 119 1.55 25.25 8.27
N SER A 120 1.17 26.47 8.67
CA SER A 120 1.04 26.87 10.07
C SER A 120 -0.30 26.45 10.71
N LYS A 121 -1.29 26.10 9.88
CA LYS A 121 -2.69 25.89 10.24
C LYS A 121 -3.27 24.66 9.55
N LEU A 122 -4.56 24.38 9.77
CA LEU A 122 -5.25 23.24 9.15
C LEU A 122 -5.77 23.63 7.76
N LEU A 123 -5.56 22.73 6.79
CA LEU A 123 -6.28 22.76 5.51
C LEU A 123 -7.44 21.77 5.58
N ARG A 124 -8.65 22.22 5.21
CA ARG A 124 -9.85 21.37 5.15
C ARG A 124 -10.62 21.56 3.87
N THR A 125 -11.32 20.49 3.45
CA THR A 125 -12.41 20.62 2.47
C THR A 125 -13.69 21.04 3.17
N SER A 126 -14.25 22.18 2.79
CA SER A 126 -15.54 22.67 3.28
C SER A 126 -16.62 22.45 2.22
N LEU A 127 -17.80 21.98 2.65
CA LEU A 127 -18.96 21.76 1.80
C LEU A 127 -20.02 22.83 2.07
N GLY A 128 -20.45 23.54 1.02
CA GLY A 128 -21.52 24.54 1.09
C GLY A 128 -22.67 24.21 0.14
N ARG A 129 -23.91 24.30 0.63
CA ARG A 129 -25.12 24.23 -0.22
C ARG A 129 -25.34 25.59 -0.89
N ALA A 130 -24.84 25.78 -2.11
CA ALA A 130 -25.20 26.85 -3.06
C ALA A 130 -25.26 28.32 -2.57
N SER A 131 -24.75 28.66 -1.39
CA SER A 131 -24.63 30.05 -0.91
C SER A 131 -23.29 30.26 -0.22
N ASN A 132 -22.81 31.50 -0.29
CA ASN A 132 -21.53 31.96 0.25
C ASN A 132 -21.47 31.95 1.79
N ASP A 133 -22.63 31.79 2.43
CA ASP A 133 -22.78 31.81 3.90
C ASP A 133 -22.79 30.39 4.49
N ASN A 134 -22.80 29.37 3.64
CA ASN A 134 -22.83 27.97 4.07
C ASN A 134 -21.43 27.40 4.24
N ILE A 135 -20.61 28.02 5.11
CA ILE A 135 -19.72 27.22 5.97
C ILE A 135 -20.64 26.69 7.07
N THR A 136 -21.50 25.75 6.73
CA THR A 136 -22.28 25.06 7.76
C THR A 136 -21.27 24.24 8.55
N GLY A 137 -21.31 24.28 9.88
CA GLY A 137 -20.47 23.45 10.74
C GLY A 137 -20.77 21.94 10.61
N GLU A 138 -21.24 21.50 9.45
CA GLU A 138 -21.97 20.26 9.25
C GLU A 138 -21.20 19.19 8.48
N ASP A 139 -20.04 19.46 7.87
CA ASP A 139 -19.09 18.39 7.47
C ASP A 139 -17.75 18.93 6.90
N TYR A 140 -16.66 18.72 7.64
CA TYR A 140 -15.29 18.80 7.11
C TYR A 140 -14.80 17.38 6.90
N ILE A 141 -14.64 16.95 5.65
CA ILE A 141 -14.43 15.52 5.36
C ILE A 141 -12.95 15.15 5.22
N GLU A 142 -12.14 15.97 4.54
CA GLU A 142 -10.68 15.84 4.57
C GLU A 142 -10.05 16.97 5.40
N SER A 143 -9.11 16.61 6.26
CA SER A 143 -8.39 17.53 7.15
C SER A 143 -6.90 17.21 7.20
N TYR A 144 -6.09 18.23 6.94
CA TYR A 144 -4.63 18.14 6.89
C TYR A 144 -4.01 19.10 7.90
N GLU A 145 -3.58 18.55 9.03
CA GLU A 145 -2.80 19.29 10.02
C GLU A 145 -1.30 19.17 9.70
N GLY A 146 -0.57 20.28 9.76
CA GLY A 146 0.87 20.30 9.48
C GLY A 146 1.19 19.89 8.03
N LEU A 147 0.33 20.27 7.09
CA LEU A 147 0.49 19.99 5.68
C LEU A 147 1.87 20.48 5.21
N THR A 148 2.61 19.59 4.56
CA THR A 148 3.96 19.85 4.09
C THR A 148 4.03 19.53 2.61
N LEU A 149 4.58 20.46 1.81
CA LEU A 149 4.94 20.24 0.41
C LEU A 149 6.47 20.29 0.31
N THR A 150 7.09 19.15 0.04
CA THR A 150 8.56 19.08 -0.13
C THR A 150 8.87 18.99 -1.63
N PRO A 151 9.70 19.88 -2.21
CA PRO A 151 10.07 19.81 -3.61
C PRO A 151 10.53 18.41 -4.00
N TYR A 152 9.97 17.90 -5.08
CA TYR A 152 10.25 16.58 -5.59
C TYR A 152 11.01 16.66 -6.90
N VAL A 153 12.19 16.07 -6.89
CA VAL A 153 12.95 15.75 -8.09
C VAL A 153 13.26 14.27 -7.99
N GLN A 154 12.87 13.49 -9.01
CA GLN A 154 13.23 12.09 -9.09
C GLN A 154 14.77 12.00 -9.08
N LYS A 155 15.34 11.57 -7.95
CA LYS A 155 16.76 11.25 -7.85
C LYS A 155 17.06 9.93 -8.56
N GLU A 156 18.34 9.63 -8.72
CA GLU A 156 18.78 8.32 -9.23
C GLU A 156 18.08 7.20 -8.47
N VAL A 157 17.38 6.36 -9.23
CA VAL A 157 16.45 5.37 -8.70
C VAL A 157 17.22 4.17 -8.17
N GLY A 158 17.11 3.89 -6.88
CA GLY A 158 17.55 2.64 -6.28
C GLY A 158 16.52 1.51 -6.41
N ALA A 159 16.88 0.32 -5.93
CA ALA A 159 15.93 -0.77 -5.77
C ALA A 159 14.79 -0.36 -4.81
N PRO A 160 13.51 -0.70 -5.10
CA PRO A 160 12.43 -0.51 -4.15
C PRO A 160 12.76 -1.12 -2.78
N ALA A 161 12.26 -0.51 -1.71
CA ALA A 161 12.39 -1.07 -0.37
C ALA A 161 11.71 -2.45 -0.28
N THR A 162 12.34 -3.37 0.44
CA THR A 162 11.78 -4.70 0.74
C THR A 162 10.47 -4.55 1.52
N PRO A 163 9.40 -5.29 1.16
CA PRO A 163 8.18 -5.32 1.96
C PRO A 163 8.46 -5.81 3.39
N GLU A 164 7.71 -5.27 4.34
CA GLU A 164 7.77 -5.70 5.73
C GLU A 164 6.66 -6.73 5.99
N TYR A 165 7.05 -7.92 6.43
CA TYR A 165 6.11 -8.98 6.78
C TYR A 165 5.17 -8.54 7.91
N PHE A 166 3.88 -8.84 7.79
CA PHE A 166 2.93 -8.69 8.89
C PHE A 166 2.40 -10.04 9.37
N TYR A 167 1.67 -10.78 8.54
CA TYR A 167 1.25 -12.14 8.87
C TYR A 167 0.99 -13.00 7.63
N LEU A 168 1.10 -14.32 7.80
CA LEU A 168 0.58 -15.32 6.88
C LEU A 168 -0.25 -16.33 7.67
N THR A 169 -1.53 -16.47 7.34
CA THR A 169 -2.45 -17.39 8.03
C THR A 169 -3.10 -18.35 7.06
N SER A 170 -3.43 -19.55 7.56
CA SER A 170 -4.26 -20.54 6.90
C SER A 170 -5.50 -20.78 7.76
N THR A 171 -6.67 -20.38 7.29
CA THR A 171 -7.93 -20.50 8.05
C THR A 171 -8.91 -21.40 7.30
N PRO A 172 -9.49 -22.42 7.94
CA PRO A 172 -10.54 -23.23 7.32
C PRO A 172 -11.71 -22.36 6.84
N ASN A 173 -12.27 -22.71 5.69
CA ASN A 173 -13.55 -22.16 5.25
C ASN A 173 -14.69 -22.67 6.15
N TYR A 174 -15.88 -22.10 6.00
CA TYR A 174 -17.05 -22.43 6.84
C TYR A 174 -17.36 -23.94 6.87
N ASP A 175 -17.23 -24.60 5.71
CA ASP A 175 -17.50 -26.03 5.56
C ASP A 175 -16.32 -26.94 5.97
N ASN A 176 -15.19 -26.37 6.40
CA ASN A 176 -13.92 -27.06 6.69
C ASN A 176 -13.41 -27.97 5.55
N THR A 177 -13.74 -27.63 4.31
CA THR A 177 -13.37 -28.39 3.09
C THR A 177 -12.11 -27.85 2.43
N SER A 178 -11.73 -26.61 2.71
CA SER A 178 -10.51 -25.97 2.21
C SER A 178 -10.06 -24.88 3.17
N ASN A 179 -8.80 -24.49 3.09
CA ASN A 179 -8.27 -23.34 3.83
C ASN A 179 -8.11 -22.13 2.91
N GLU A 180 -8.56 -20.98 3.40
CA GLU A 180 -8.23 -19.66 2.87
C GLU A 180 -6.87 -19.23 3.43
N ILE A 181 -5.94 -18.91 2.53
CA ILE A 181 -4.63 -18.37 2.91
C ILE A 181 -4.69 -16.84 2.83
N LYS A 182 -4.22 -16.15 3.86
CA LYS A 182 -4.12 -14.68 3.88
C LYS A 182 -2.71 -14.25 4.14
N LEU A 183 -2.15 -13.48 3.23
CA LEU A 183 -0.87 -12.81 3.40
C LEU A 183 -1.11 -11.31 3.61
N ALA A 184 -0.55 -10.77 4.69
CA ALA A 184 -0.52 -9.34 4.94
C ALA A 184 0.93 -8.84 5.09
N PHE A 185 1.22 -7.69 4.51
CA PHE A 185 2.55 -7.07 4.52
C PHE A 185 2.45 -5.56 4.30
N TYR A 186 3.41 -4.81 4.84
CA TYR A 186 3.52 -3.37 4.63
C TYR A 186 4.45 -3.08 3.46
N VAL A 187 4.11 -2.06 2.68
CA VAL A 187 4.91 -1.57 1.55
C VAL A 187 5.28 -0.11 1.73
N LYS A 188 6.33 0.34 1.05
CA LYS A 188 6.74 1.74 0.96
C LYS A 188 6.83 2.12 -0.52
N ASN A 189 6.39 3.33 -0.87
CA ASN A 189 6.64 3.92 -2.18
C ASN A 189 8.00 4.62 -2.20
N ALA A 190 9.04 3.90 -1.78
CA ALA A 190 10.39 4.43 -1.69
C ALA A 190 11.42 3.36 -2.05
N ASP A 191 12.59 3.81 -2.50
CA ASP A 191 13.76 2.94 -2.66
C ASP A 191 14.43 2.64 -1.31
N ILE A 192 15.45 1.78 -1.34
CA ILE A 192 16.25 1.42 -0.15
C ILE A 192 16.92 2.61 0.56
N ASN A 193 17.09 3.74 -0.13
CA ASN A 193 17.67 4.97 0.41
C ASN A 193 16.60 5.95 0.94
N GLY A 194 15.32 5.58 0.84
CA GLY A 194 14.20 6.43 1.23
C GLY A 194 13.82 7.49 0.20
N ASN A 195 14.36 7.44 -1.02
CA ASN A 195 13.89 8.30 -2.10
C ASN A 195 12.51 7.84 -2.55
N ILE A 196 11.56 8.77 -2.66
CA ILE A 196 10.20 8.45 -3.08
C ILE A 196 10.21 7.95 -4.53
N LEU A 197 9.46 6.88 -4.76
CA LEU A 197 9.22 6.28 -6.05
C LEU A 197 7.78 6.56 -6.46
N ASP A 198 7.58 6.86 -7.74
CA ASP A 198 6.26 7.04 -8.32
C ASP A 198 5.44 5.73 -8.24
N PRO A 199 4.36 5.68 -7.43
CA PRO A 199 3.54 4.47 -7.27
C PRO A 199 2.92 3.94 -8.55
N GLU A 200 2.66 4.78 -9.56
CA GLU A 200 2.07 4.36 -10.84
C GLU A 200 3.07 3.56 -11.69
N LYS A 201 4.36 3.67 -11.37
CA LYS A 201 5.45 2.89 -11.96
C LYS A 201 5.86 1.71 -11.08
N MET A 202 5.16 1.49 -9.96
CA MET A 202 5.42 0.40 -9.03
C MET A 202 4.39 -0.71 -9.15
N TYR A 203 4.86 -1.95 -9.01
CA TYR A 203 4.02 -3.12 -8.84
C TYR A 203 4.73 -4.14 -7.93
N TYR A 204 4.04 -5.22 -7.59
CA TYR A 204 4.67 -6.35 -6.89
C TYR A 204 4.25 -7.67 -7.50
N ASN A 205 5.17 -8.63 -7.40
CA ASN A 205 4.94 -10.02 -7.78
C ASN A 205 4.92 -10.89 -6.54
N VAL A 206 4.06 -11.91 -6.56
CA VAL A 206 3.99 -12.94 -5.54
C VAL A 206 4.48 -14.25 -6.14
N TYR A 207 5.27 -15.02 -5.42
CA TYR A 207 5.72 -16.35 -5.82
C TYR A 207 5.34 -17.37 -4.76
N VAL A 208 4.83 -18.51 -5.19
CA VAL A 208 4.27 -19.56 -4.34
C VAL A 208 5.22 -20.75 -4.27
N ASN A 209 5.42 -21.30 -3.06
CA ASN A 209 6.11 -22.57 -2.80
C ASN A 209 7.48 -22.73 -3.50
N GLY A 210 8.24 -21.64 -3.60
CA GLY A 210 9.56 -21.63 -4.23
C GLY A 210 9.56 -21.52 -5.76
N SER A 211 8.40 -21.30 -6.40
CA SER A 211 8.31 -21.02 -7.84
C SER A 211 9.22 -19.85 -8.24
N THR A 212 9.84 -19.97 -9.42
CA THR A 212 10.58 -18.89 -10.08
C THR A 212 9.67 -17.98 -10.91
N GLU A 213 8.48 -18.45 -11.26
CA GLU A 213 7.47 -17.67 -11.98
C GLU A 213 6.50 -17.00 -11.02
N PRO A 214 6.09 -15.73 -11.27
CA PRO A 214 5.04 -15.07 -10.52
C PRO A 214 3.74 -15.87 -10.53
N PHE A 215 3.07 -15.92 -9.39
CA PHE A 215 1.73 -16.45 -9.25
C PHE A 215 0.76 -15.65 -10.10
N LYS A 216 0.02 -16.35 -10.95
CA LYS A 216 -0.98 -15.77 -11.84
C LYS A 216 -2.35 -15.87 -11.17
N PHE A 217 -2.85 -14.74 -10.69
CA PHE A 217 -4.23 -14.61 -10.25
C PHE A 217 -5.14 -14.68 -11.47
N LYS A 218 -6.16 -15.53 -11.42
CA LYS A 218 -7.13 -15.72 -12.50
C LYS A 218 -8.52 -15.49 -11.99
N LYS A 219 -9.20 -14.51 -12.56
CA LYS A 219 -10.59 -14.23 -12.27
C LYS A 219 -11.48 -15.35 -12.81
N THR A 220 -12.35 -15.86 -11.95
CA THR A 220 -13.43 -16.79 -12.32
C THR A 220 -14.73 -16.33 -11.68
N GLU A 221 -15.83 -17.06 -11.92
CA GLU A 221 -17.10 -16.78 -11.26
C GLU A 221 -17.04 -16.97 -9.73
N SER A 222 -16.13 -17.83 -9.25
CA SER A 222 -16.00 -18.22 -7.85
C SER A 222 -14.75 -17.67 -7.17
N LEU A 223 -13.67 -17.38 -7.90
CA LEU A 223 -12.38 -16.92 -7.37
C LEU A 223 -12.04 -15.55 -7.95
N TYR A 224 -11.64 -14.63 -7.09
CA TYR A 224 -11.17 -13.29 -7.49
C TYR A 224 -12.16 -12.53 -8.40
N ARG A 225 -13.47 -12.78 -8.25
CA ARG A 225 -14.53 -12.26 -9.13
C ARG A 225 -14.54 -10.73 -9.22
N ASP A 226 -14.09 -10.05 -8.17
CA ASP A 226 -14.07 -8.60 -8.08
C ASP A 226 -12.82 -7.96 -8.72
N MET A 227 -11.90 -8.76 -9.29
CA MET A 227 -10.76 -8.25 -10.06
C MET A 227 -11.21 -7.43 -11.28
N ASN A 228 -10.41 -6.41 -11.59
CA ASN A 228 -10.63 -5.55 -12.76
C ASN A 228 -10.22 -6.22 -14.07
N GLU A 229 -9.21 -7.09 -14.02
CA GLU A 229 -8.65 -7.82 -15.16
C GLU A 229 -8.91 -9.32 -15.02
N ASP A 230 -8.89 -10.05 -16.14
CA ASP A 230 -9.15 -11.50 -16.15
C ASP A 230 -7.98 -12.32 -15.58
N GLU A 231 -6.75 -11.83 -15.76
CA GLU A 231 -5.57 -12.39 -15.12
C GLU A 231 -4.58 -11.30 -14.69
N MET A 232 -3.84 -11.54 -13.61
CA MET A 232 -2.87 -10.59 -13.08
C MET A 232 -1.67 -11.31 -12.46
N THR A 233 -0.47 -10.85 -12.77
CA THR A 233 0.82 -11.32 -12.20
C THR A 233 1.61 -10.15 -11.61
N ASN A 234 1.63 -9.02 -12.33
CA ASN A 234 2.14 -7.73 -11.88
C ASN A 234 1.01 -6.98 -11.19
N ILE A 235 0.96 -7.02 -9.86
CA ILE A 235 -0.10 -6.35 -9.10
C ILE A 235 0.30 -4.88 -8.91
N PRO A 236 -0.42 -3.90 -9.47
CA PRO A 236 -0.04 -2.49 -9.32
C PRO A 236 0.02 -2.08 -7.83
N PHE A 237 0.92 -1.16 -7.50
CA PHE A 237 1.21 -0.79 -6.10
C PHE A 237 -0.03 -0.38 -5.29
N ASN A 238 -0.95 0.35 -5.91
CA ASN A 238 -2.20 0.83 -5.30
C ASN A 238 -3.42 -0.04 -5.65
N TYR A 239 -3.22 -1.21 -6.26
CA TYR A 239 -4.32 -2.05 -6.69
C TYR A 239 -5.13 -2.60 -5.52
N LYS A 240 -6.45 -2.45 -5.63
CA LYS A 240 -7.46 -3.15 -4.85
C LYS A 240 -8.55 -3.61 -5.79
N ASP A 241 -9.18 -4.74 -5.49
CA ASP A 241 -10.34 -5.17 -6.26
C ASP A 241 -11.57 -4.26 -5.99
N LYS A 242 -12.64 -4.44 -6.78
CA LYS A 242 -13.83 -3.59 -6.72
C LYS A 242 -14.49 -3.52 -5.35
N ARG A 243 -14.30 -4.54 -4.51
CA ARG A 243 -14.92 -4.64 -3.17
C ARG A 243 -13.89 -4.52 -2.03
N ASN A 244 -12.60 -4.37 -2.34
CA ASN A 244 -11.48 -4.43 -1.41
C ASN A 244 -11.53 -5.74 -0.60
N TYR A 245 -11.68 -6.88 -1.28
CA TYR A 245 -11.96 -8.19 -0.69
C TYR A 245 -10.78 -9.18 -0.77
N ASP A 246 -10.36 -9.56 -1.97
CA ASP A 246 -9.23 -10.47 -2.21
C ASP A 246 -7.91 -9.70 -2.25
N PHE A 247 -7.94 -8.48 -2.79
CA PHE A 247 -6.83 -7.54 -2.85
C PHE A 247 -7.22 -6.31 -2.05
N LYS A 248 -6.74 -6.22 -0.81
CA LYS A 248 -7.05 -5.11 0.08
C LYS A 248 -5.87 -4.15 0.23
N VAL A 249 -6.22 -2.87 0.22
CA VAL A 249 -5.31 -1.77 0.58
C VAL A 249 -5.88 -1.04 1.79
N ILE A 250 -5.07 -0.94 2.84
CA ILE A 250 -5.36 -0.12 4.03
C ILE A 250 -4.08 0.68 4.29
N ASP A 251 -4.06 1.95 3.88
CA ASP A 251 -2.86 2.78 3.91
C ASP A 251 -1.65 2.07 3.25
N ASN A 252 -0.59 1.80 4.00
CA ASN A 252 0.61 1.09 3.55
C ASN A 252 0.50 -0.44 3.68
N LEU A 253 -0.57 -0.97 4.26
CA LEU A 253 -0.81 -2.41 4.36
C LEU A 253 -1.42 -2.95 3.07
N ARG A 254 -0.93 -4.12 2.64
CA ARG A 254 -1.51 -4.96 1.59
C ARG A 254 -1.99 -6.27 2.21
N ILE A 255 -3.18 -6.73 1.82
CA ILE A 255 -3.70 -8.03 2.22
C ILE A 255 -4.14 -8.77 0.95
N LEU A 256 -3.60 -9.96 0.76
CA LEU A 256 -3.88 -10.85 -0.37
C LEU A 256 -4.50 -12.14 0.15
N HIS A 257 -5.61 -12.53 -0.47
CA HIS A 257 -6.25 -13.81 -0.22
C HIS A 257 -5.83 -14.81 -1.30
N PHE A 258 -5.65 -16.08 -0.91
CA PHE A 258 -5.41 -17.19 -1.83
C PHE A 258 -6.31 -18.36 -1.50
N TYR A 259 -6.79 -19.02 -2.56
CA TYR A 259 -7.75 -20.13 -2.50
C TYR A 259 -7.12 -21.48 -2.87
N ASP A 260 -5.81 -21.59 -2.71
CA ASP A 260 -5.05 -22.83 -2.87
C ASP A 260 -4.45 -23.21 -1.52
N SER A 261 -5.03 -24.22 -0.88
CA SER A 261 -4.59 -24.69 0.45
C SER A 261 -3.24 -25.41 0.42
N SER A 262 -2.67 -25.68 -0.76
CA SER A 262 -1.32 -26.23 -0.88
C SER A 262 -0.22 -25.19 -0.68
N ILE A 263 -0.55 -23.90 -0.62
CA ILE A 263 0.39 -22.82 -0.39
C ILE A 263 0.90 -22.89 1.05
N THR A 264 2.20 -23.12 1.20
CA THR A 264 2.91 -23.13 2.50
C THR A 264 3.93 -22.02 2.61
N ARG A 265 4.39 -21.47 1.47
CA ARG A 265 5.38 -20.40 1.42
C ARG A 265 5.05 -19.39 0.34
N LEU A 266 5.18 -18.12 0.69
CA LEU A 266 5.00 -16.98 -0.21
C LEU A 266 6.25 -16.10 -0.22
N LYS A 267 6.58 -15.57 -1.39
CA LYS A 267 7.63 -14.59 -1.60
C LYS A 267 7.03 -13.37 -2.29
N VAL A 268 7.28 -12.17 -1.80
CA VAL A 268 6.83 -10.91 -2.42
C VAL A 268 8.05 -10.10 -2.83
N VAL A 269 8.04 -9.61 -4.07
CA VAL A 269 9.09 -8.74 -4.62
C VAL A 269 8.45 -7.46 -5.13
N MET A 270 8.90 -6.31 -4.64
CA MET A 270 8.50 -5.01 -5.17
C MET A 270 9.30 -4.73 -6.43
N VAL A 271 8.64 -4.12 -7.42
CA VAL A 271 9.24 -3.75 -8.69
C VAL A 271 8.92 -2.30 -9.00
N TYR A 272 9.90 -1.58 -9.53
CA TYR A 272 9.73 -0.26 -10.11
C TYR A 272 10.28 -0.25 -11.54
N GLU A 273 9.50 0.27 -12.48
CA GLU A 273 9.90 0.39 -13.88
C GLU A 273 9.81 1.85 -14.35
N SER A 274 10.96 2.43 -14.72
CA SER A 274 11.02 3.77 -15.32
C SER A 274 12.06 3.78 -16.43
N ASP A 275 11.74 4.47 -17.52
CA ASP A 275 12.67 4.73 -18.62
C ASP A 275 13.32 3.46 -19.20
N GLY A 276 12.52 2.38 -19.28
CA GLY A 276 12.95 1.07 -19.78
C GLY A 276 13.85 0.29 -18.82
N LYS A 277 14.13 0.79 -17.62
CA LYS A 277 14.87 0.09 -16.57
C LYS A 277 13.92 -0.52 -15.55
N LYS A 278 14.26 -1.72 -15.10
CA LYS A 278 13.54 -2.47 -14.06
C LYS A 278 14.41 -2.60 -12.82
N TYR A 279 13.84 -2.24 -11.68
CA TYR A 279 14.46 -2.34 -10.37
C TYR A 279 13.61 -3.26 -9.49
N SER A 280 14.24 -4.13 -8.71
CA SER A 280 13.53 -5.09 -7.85
C SER A 280 14.10 -5.04 -6.44
N SER A 281 13.21 -5.13 -5.45
CA SER A 281 13.62 -5.23 -4.04
C SER A 281 14.24 -6.59 -3.75
N GLU A 282 14.94 -6.70 -2.61
CA GLU A 282 15.10 -8.01 -1.97
C GLU A 282 13.71 -8.61 -1.66
N PRO A 283 13.57 -9.94 -1.63
CA PRO A 283 12.28 -10.57 -1.41
C PRO A 283 11.87 -10.56 0.07
N MET A 284 10.60 -10.24 0.34
CA MET A 284 9.96 -10.62 1.60
C MET A 284 9.51 -12.07 1.51
N VAL A 285 9.84 -12.89 2.50
CA VAL A 285 9.44 -14.31 2.56
C VAL A 285 8.52 -14.53 3.76
N ALA A 286 7.41 -15.23 3.53
CA ALA A 286 6.50 -15.69 4.56
C ALA A 286 6.28 -17.20 4.41
N SER A 287 6.27 -17.92 5.52
CA SER A 287 5.97 -19.35 5.57
C SER A 287 4.90 -19.61 6.61
N LEU A 288 3.97 -20.51 6.32
CA LEU A 288 3.08 -21.05 7.34
C LEU A 288 3.91 -21.91 8.29
N THR A 289 3.76 -21.70 9.58
CA THR A 289 4.24 -22.65 10.58
C THR A 289 3.32 -23.86 10.55
N THR A 290 3.83 -25.01 10.08
CA THR A 290 3.13 -26.27 10.24
C THR A 290 3.57 -26.91 11.56
N ASP A 291 2.63 -27.49 12.32
CA ASP A 291 2.94 -28.29 13.51
C ASP A 291 3.60 -29.65 13.14
N GLY A 292 3.96 -29.84 11.88
CA GLY A 292 4.55 -31.06 11.34
C GLY A 292 6.07 -30.95 11.16
N ILE A 293 6.76 -32.09 11.21
CA ILE A 293 8.18 -32.17 10.86
C ILE A 293 8.32 -32.03 9.34
N GLU A 294 8.76 -30.86 8.88
CA GLU A 294 8.92 -30.54 7.44
C GLU A 294 10.01 -31.39 6.75
N SER A 295 11.03 -31.82 7.50
CA SER A 295 12.04 -32.75 7.04
C SER A 295 12.74 -33.44 8.21
N ALA A 296 13.02 -34.74 8.07
CA ALA A 296 13.88 -35.48 8.98
C ALA A 296 15.23 -35.72 8.31
N ASN A 297 16.22 -34.88 8.63
CA ASN A 297 17.59 -35.06 8.15
C ASN A 297 18.22 -36.23 8.91
N PHE A 298 18.24 -37.41 8.30
CA PHE A 298 18.96 -38.57 8.84
C PHE A 298 20.40 -38.53 8.35
N ASN A 299 21.33 -38.23 9.26
CA ASN A 299 22.76 -38.26 8.95
C ASN A 299 23.21 -39.72 8.82
N LYS A 300 23.57 -40.16 7.60
CA LYS A 300 23.87 -41.57 7.27
C LYS A 300 25.31 -41.99 7.59
N THR A 301 26.03 -41.18 8.35
CA THR A 301 27.45 -41.35 8.69
C THR A 301 27.68 -42.26 9.90
N THR A 302 26.61 -42.69 10.57
CA THR A 302 26.69 -43.53 11.77
C THR A 302 26.49 -45.01 11.45
N THR A 303 27.21 -45.88 12.16
CA THR A 303 27.07 -47.33 11.98
C THR A 303 25.72 -47.77 12.54
N GLU A 304 24.93 -48.49 11.75
CA GLU A 304 23.57 -48.87 12.11
C GLU A 304 23.47 -50.34 12.53
N LYS A 305 22.64 -50.60 13.54
CA LYS A 305 22.18 -51.94 13.90
C LYS A 305 20.66 -52.01 13.73
N TYR A 306 20.19 -53.08 13.11
CA TYR A 306 18.78 -53.29 12.84
C TYR A 306 18.19 -54.27 13.85
N TYR A 307 16.96 -54.03 14.26
CA TYR A 307 16.23 -54.87 15.19
C TYR A 307 14.78 -55.06 14.73
N THR A 308 14.21 -56.20 15.07
CA THR A 308 12.77 -56.43 15.03
C THR A 308 12.08 -55.66 16.17
N VAL A 309 10.75 -55.57 16.12
CA VAL A 309 9.94 -54.87 17.14
C VAL A 309 10.01 -55.50 18.53
N ASP A 310 10.28 -56.81 18.60
CA ASP A 310 10.53 -57.57 19.84
C ASP A 310 11.99 -57.48 20.33
N GLY A 311 12.84 -56.69 19.65
CA GLY A 311 14.19 -56.37 20.10
C GLY A 311 15.29 -57.35 19.66
N ARG A 312 14.98 -58.30 18.76
CA ARG A 312 16.00 -59.20 18.18
C ARG A 312 16.81 -58.47 17.12
N GLN A 313 18.14 -58.52 17.24
CA GLN A 313 19.03 -57.94 16.22
C GLN A 313 18.95 -58.73 14.90
N ILE A 314 18.84 -58.03 13.79
CA ILE A 314 18.78 -58.56 12.42
C ILE A 314 19.88 -57.94 11.56
N GLN A 315 20.34 -58.67 10.55
CA GLN A 315 21.44 -58.22 9.68
C GLN A 315 20.99 -57.28 8.57
N LYS A 316 19.70 -57.31 8.21
CA LYS A 316 19.08 -56.45 7.19
C LYS A 316 17.64 -56.18 7.57
N LEU A 317 17.09 -55.06 7.07
CA LEU A 317 15.68 -54.74 7.26
C LEU A 317 14.78 -55.82 6.65
N GLN A 318 13.67 -56.11 7.32
CA GLN A 318 12.65 -57.06 6.89
C GLN A 318 11.38 -56.31 6.48
N LYS A 319 10.53 -56.94 5.66
CA LYS A 319 9.20 -56.39 5.35
C LYS A 319 8.42 -56.15 6.65
N GLY A 320 7.83 -54.97 6.78
CA GLY A 320 7.16 -54.51 7.99
C GLY A 320 7.99 -53.50 8.80
N LEU A 321 7.64 -53.36 10.08
CA LEU A 321 8.24 -52.38 10.99
C LEU A 321 9.58 -52.89 11.55
N ASN A 322 10.62 -52.08 11.43
CA ASN A 322 11.97 -52.34 11.93
C ASN A 322 12.39 -51.19 12.85
N ILE A 323 13.29 -51.48 13.80
CA ILE A 323 13.96 -50.50 14.64
C ILE A 323 15.42 -50.39 14.19
N ILE A 324 15.90 -49.17 13.97
CA ILE A 324 17.30 -48.89 13.63
C ILE A 324 17.92 -48.12 14.79
N LYS A 325 19.02 -48.63 15.34
CA LYS A 325 19.86 -47.90 16.30
C LYS A 325 21.16 -47.49 15.63
N SER A 326 21.46 -46.21 15.72
CA SER A 326 22.69 -45.62 15.19
C SER A 326 23.76 -45.55 16.29
N SER A 327 25.03 -45.54 15.91
CA SER A 327 26.17 -45.46 16.83
C SER A 327 26.24 -44.16 17.64
N ASP A 328 25.55 -43.10 17.20
CA ASP A 328 25.39 -41.83 17.94
C ASP A 328 24.32 -41.89 19.04
N GLY A 329 23.72 -43.06 19.28
CA GLY A 329 22.68 -43.27 20.28
C GLY A 329 21.27 -42.97 19.78
N THR A 330 21.09 -42.48 18.55
CA THR A 330 19.75 -42.24 18.00
C THR A 330 19.05 -43.55 17.63
N THR A 331 17.73 -43.57 17.79
CA THR A 331 16.88 -44.72 17.44
C THR A 331 15.73 -44.26 16.56
N ARG A 332 15.45 -44.98 15.47
CA ARG A 332 14.32 -44.68 14.56
C ARG A 332 13.56 -45.93 14.14
N LYS A 333 12.29 -45.73 13.77
CA LYS A 333 11.39 -46.77 13.26
C LYS A 333 11.30 -46.66 11.74
N VAL A 334 11.46 -47.76 11.02
CA VAL A 334 11.40 -47.80 9.55
C VAL A 334 10.45 -48.90 9.09
N VAL A 335 9.51 -48.56 8.22
CA VAL A 335 8.62 -49.52 7.57
C VAL A 335 9.16 -49.86 6.18
N VAL A 336 9.48 -51.13 5.95
CA VAL A 336 9.83 -51.64 4.62
C VAL A 336 8.61 -52.30 4.01
N LYS A 337 8.21 -51.87 2.81
CA LYS A 337 7.01 -52.37 2.12
C LYS A 337 7.23 -53.73 1.47
#